data_AF-A0A1Q8EXD0-F1
#
_entry.id   AF-A0A1Q8EXD0-F1
#
_cell.length_a   1.000
_cell.length_b   1.000
_cell.length_c   1.000
_cell.angle_alpha   90.00
_cell.angle_beta   90.00
_cell.angle_gamma   90.00
#
_symmetry.space_group_name_H-M   'P 1'
#
loop_
_entity.id
_entity.type
_entity.pdbx_description
1 polymer ?
#
loop_
_entity_poly.entity_id
_entity_poly.type
_entity_poly.pdbx_seq_one_letter_code
_entity_poly.pdbx_strand_id
1 'polypeptide(L)'
;MYINKVPKTEPASYIGGKPVIPQGMSIPKSPSGSLMSFYFTLQFPEAHSLHGYTLSVFAATDDFNEDYTIPEMLKVPLLGASVPDGFLRNYQKYFALFLFKNEEKVYLTDYPIRIAMTPLAFSHSKGHDVFGWAGDKPKWVLNYETPGQYKGAAFDFLLQVYGEQSFPITGSAPAQRETNIFGGSKPRAKRNYILFNQNEVYFFGSRAGDVDDRVYIVTQCN
;
A
#
# COMPACT_ATOMS: atom_id res chain seq x y z
N MET A 1 -1.50 -17.08 -2.30
CA MET A 1 -1.22 -17.36 -0.88
C MET A 1 -1.95 -16.33 -0.02
N TYR A 2 -2.45 -16.71 1.15
CA TYR A 2 -3.00 -15.78 2.12
C TYR A 2 -1.89 -15.03 2.85
N ILE A 3 -2.14 -13.77 3.18
CA ILE A 3 -1.31 -12.97 4.09
C ILE A 3 -2.09 -12.87 5.40
N ASN A 4 -1.61 -13.57 6.42
CA ASN A 4 -2.28 -13.65 7.72
C ASN A 4 -1.58 -12.75 8.73
N LYS A 5 -2.33 -12.13 9.63
CA LYS A 5 -1.76 -11.52 10.82
C LYS A 5 -1.37 -12.62 11.80
N VAL A 6 -0.18 -12.53 12.37
CA VAL A 6 0.37 -13.55 13.27
C VAL A 6 0.84 -12.95 14.60
N PRO A 7 0.89 -13.75 15.68
CA PRO A 7 1.43 -13.31 16.96
C PRO A 7 2.90 -12.87 16.87
N LYS A 8 3.34 -12.08 17.87
CA LYS A 8 4.67 -11.45 17.98
C LYS A 8 5.84 -12.36 17.59
N THR A 9 6.31 -12.20 16.37
CA THR A 9 7.64 -12.61 15.88
C THR A 9 8.34 -11.37 15.35
N GLU A 10 9.66 -11.40 15.15
CA GLU A 10 10.35 -10.39 14.33
C GLU A 10 10.14 -10.75 12.86
N PRO A 11 9.20 -10.11 12.15
CA PRO A 11 8.76 -10.63 10.87
C PRO A 11 9.38 -9.80 9.74
N ALA A 12 9.70 -10.44 8.62
CA ALA A 12 10.14 -9.73 7.41
C ALA A 12 9.00 -8.90 6.76
N SER A 13 7.76 -9.13 7.19
CA SER A 13 6.53 -8.50 6.69
C SER A 13 5.66 -8.08 7.86
N TYR A 14 5.14 -6.85 7.86
CA TYR A 14 4.35 -6.33 8.98
C TYR A 14 3.57 -5.07 8.62
N ILE A 15 2.52 -4.82 9.40
CA ILE A 15 1.77 -3.57 9.44
C ILE A 15 2.40 -2.65 10.50
N GLY A 16 2.46 -1.34 10.26
CA GLY A 16 2.85 -0.32 11.23
C GLY A 16 4.27 -0.45 11.76
N GLY A 17 4.57 0.15 12.92
CA GLY A 17 5.93 0.12 13.48
C GLY A 17 6.92 1.00 12.70
N LYS A 18 8.18 0.56 12.60
CA LYS A 18 9.24 1.29 11.90
C LYS A 18 9.21 0.95 10.41
N PRO A 19 9.18 1.95 9.50
CA PRO A 19 9.21 1.69 8.07
C PRO A 19 10.56 1.13 7.63
N VAL A 20 10.49 0.32 6.58
CA VAL A 20 11.64 -0.06 5.74
C VAL A 20 11.49 0.64 4.41
N ILE A 21 12.56 1.27 3.94
CA ILE A 21 12.59 1.93 2.63
C ILE A 21 13.90 1.57 1.90
N PRO A 22 14.02 1.87 0.59
CA PRO A 22 15.28 1.68 -0.11
C PRO A 22 16.35 2.65 0.42
N GLN A 23 17.61 2.22 0.40
CA GLN A 23 18.74 3.06 0.74
C GLN A 23 18.75 4.35 -0.10
N GLY A 24 19.03 5.48 0.56
CA GLY A 24 19.09 6.80 -0.08
C GLY A 24 17.73 7.49 -0.26
N MET A 25 16.62 6.81 0.03
CA MET A 25 15.30 7.44 0.03
C MET A 25 15.00 8.10 1.37
N SER A 26 14.05 9.03 1.37
CA SER A 26 13.55 9.71 2.57
C SER A 26 12.11 9.32 2.86
N ILE A 27 11.63 9.61 4.08
CA ILE A 27 10.22 9.40 4.43
C ILE A 27 9.35 10.26 3.49
N PRO A 28 8.39 9.67 2.77
CA PRO A 28 7.55 10.42 1.85
C PRO A 28 6.70 11.44 2.61
N LYS A 29 6.47 12.58 1.95
CA LYS A 29 5.67 13.69 2.46
C LYS A 29 4.50 13.97 1.51
N SER A 30 3.36 14.34 2.07
CA SER A 30 2.22 14.81 1.28
C SER A 30 2.52 16.18 0.64
N PRO A 31 1.66 16.71 -0.26
CA PRO A 31 1.89 17.99 -0.91
C PRO A 31 2.01 19.18 0.06
N SER A 32 1.38 19.11 1.24
CA SER A 32 1.56 20.11 2.30
C SER A 32 2.87 19.99 3.08
N GLY A 33 3.70 18.97 2.79
CA GLY A 33 4.96 18.69 3.49
C GLY A 33 4.81 17.82 4.74
N SER A 34 3.59 17.38 5.08
CA SER A 34 3.33 16.50 6.22
C SER A 34 3.91 15.10 5.97
N LEU A 35 4.55 14.51 6.98
CA LEU A 35 5.05 13.13 6.88
C LEU A 35 3.90 12.16 6.62
N MET A 36 4.05 11.27 5.65
CA MET A 36 3.09 10.20 5.42
C MET A 36 3.21 9.11 6.50
N SER A 37 2.08 8.48 6.78
CA SER A 37 1.99 7.35 7.70
C SER A 37 2.43 6.07 7.01
N PHE A 38 3.31 5.29 7.65
CA PHE A 38 3.72 3.97 7.19
C PHE A 38 2.63 2.94 7.51
N TYR A 39 2.09 2.29 6.49
CA TYR A 39 1.01 1.31 6.65
C TYR A 39 1.55 -0.09 6.81
N PHE A 40 2.35 -0.58 5.87
CA PHE A 40 2.90 -1.93 5.92
C PHE A 40 4.11 -2.09 5.02
N THR A 41 4.88 -3.15 5.29
CA THR A 41 5.91 -3.68 4.39
C THR A 41 5.70 -5.17 4.20
N LEU A 42 6.00 -5.65 2.99
CA LEU A 42 5.93 -7.06 2.63
C LEU A 42 7.22 -7.46 1.91
N GLN A 43 7.95 -8.40 2.49
CA GLN A 43 9.01 -9.13 1.80
C GLN A 43 8.41 -10.36 1.13
N PHE A 44 8.48 -10.43 -0.20
CA PHE A 44 7.84 -11.51 -0.94
C PHE A 44 8.60 -12.85 -0.75
N PRO A 45 7.87 -13.95 -0.44
CA PRO A 45 8.48 -15.26 -0.22
C PRO A 45 8.96 -15.89 -1.54
N GLU A 46 9.75 -16.96 -1.45
CA GLU A 46 10.29 -17.69 -2.61
C GLU A 46 9.22 -18.14 -3.61
N ALA A 47 8.06 -18.58 -3.11
CA ALA A 47 6.94 -19.00 -3.95
C ALA A 47 6.25 -17.85 -4.71
N HIS A 48 6.64 -16.58 -4.49
CA HIS A 48 6.02 -15.42 -5.13
C HIS A 48 6.84 -14.95 -6.33
N SER A 49 6.16 -14.48 -7.39
CA SER A 49 6.82 -13.98 -8.61
C SER A 49 7.78 -12.82 -8.36
N LEU A 50 7.62 -12.08 -7.26
CA LEU A 50 8.50 -10.98 -6.84
C LEU A 50 9.45 -11.37 -5.69
N HIS A 51 9.77 -12.65 -5.53
CA HIS A 51 10.82 -13.09 -4.59
C HIS A 51 12.11 -12.24 -4.75
N GLY A 52 12.72 -11.90 -3.61
CA GLY A 52 13.89 -11.01 -3.57
C GLY A 52 13.54 -9.51 -3.49
N TYR A 53 12.27 -9.14 -3.58
CA TYR A 53 11.81 -7.76 -3.46
C TYR A 53 10.99 -7.52 -2.19
N THR A 54 10.92 -6.25 -1.81
CA THR A 54 10.09 -5.73 -0.74
C THR A 54 9.25 -4.56 -1.22
N LEU A 55 7.98 -4.58 -0.84
CA LEU A 55 7.04 -3.48 -1.01
C LEU A 55 6.86 -2.76 0.32
N SER A 56 6.96 -1.44 0.31
CA SER A 56 6.60 -0.59 1.44
C SER A 56 5.55 0.44 1.03
N VAL A 57 4.53 0.63 1.88
CA VAL A 57 3.35 1.44 1.58
C VAL A 57 3.17 2.54 2.61
N PHE A 58 3.01 3.76 2.13
CA PHE A 58 2.76 4.97 2.91
C PHE A 58 1.54 5.69 2.39
N ALA A 59 0.78 6.35 3.27
CA ALA A 59 -0.28 7.27 2.87
C ALA A 59 -0.41 8.46 3.82
N ALA A 60 -0.85 9.58 3.27
CA ALA A 60 -1.19 10.77 4.03
C ALA A 60 -2.38 10.45 4.95
N THR A 61 -2.24 10.83 6.22
CA THR A 61 -3.31 10.73 7.21
C THR A 61 -3.69 12.08 7.76
N ASP A 62 -2.74 13.02 7.82
CA ASP A 62 -2.93 14.31 8.48
C ASP A 62 -3.19 15.43 7.47
N ASP A 63 -3.12 15.09 6.19
CA ASP A 63 -3.40 15.93 5.04
C ASP A 63 -4.55 15.29 4.25
N PHE A 64 -5.46 16.10 3.74
CA PHE A 64 -6.69 15.62 3.13
C PHE A 64 -7.04 16.42 1.89
N ASN A 65 -7.30 15.68 0.82
CA ASN A 65 -7.93 16.19 -0.37
C ASN A 65 -8.93 15.14 -0.86
N GLU A 66 -10.18 15.54 -1.05
CA GLU A 66 -11.29 14.65 -1.40
C GLU A 66 -11.06 13.91 -2.71
N ASP A 67 -10.39 14.55 -3.68
CA ASP A 67 -10.06 13.99 -5.00
C ASP A 67 -8.98 12.90 -4.94
N TYR A 68 -8.23 12.81 -3.84
CA TYR A 68 -7.10 11.89 -3.66
C TYR A 68 -7.28 10.95 -2.47
N THR A 69 -8.53 10.71 -2.06
CA THR A 69 -8.84 9.72 -1.01
C THR A 69 -8.66 8.28 -1.46
N ILE A 70 -8.63 8.04 -2.78
CA ILE A 70 -8.22 6.80 -3.44
C ILE A 70 -7.19 7.12 -4.54
N PRO A 71 -6.37 6.15 -4.97
CA PRO A 71 -5.46 6.35 -6.10
C PRO A 71 -6.23 6.67 -7.38
N GLU A 72 -5.69 7.58 -8.19
CA GLU A 72 -6.26 7.89 -9.50
C GLU A 72 -6.28 6.63 -10.38
N MET A 73 -7.43 6.32 -10.97
CA MET A 73 -7.59 5.24 -11.94
C MET A 73 -7.46 5.77 -13.36
N LEU A 74 -6.99 4.94 -14.30
CA LEU A 74 -6.90 5.36 -15.70
C LEU A 74 -8.30 5.66 -16.26
N LYS A 75 -8.39 6.69 -17.10
CA LYS A 75 -9.64 7.11 -17.78
C LYS A 75 -9.87 6.33 -19.09
N VAL A 76 -9.60 5.03 -19.07
CA VAL A 76 -9.80 4.07 -20.17
C VAL A 76 -10.29 2.75 -19.58
N PRO A 77 -10.86 1.83 -20.37
CA PRO A 77 -11.11 0.47 -19.91
C PRO A 77 -9.83 -0.15 -19.33
N LEU A 78 -9.83 -0.51 -18.04
CA LEU A 78 -8.62 -0.92 -17.32
C LEU A 78 -8.05 -2.25 -17.80
N LEU A 79 -8.94 -3.16 -18.25
CA LEU A 79 -8.55 -4.49 -18.72
C LEU A 79 -7.55 -4.39 -19.88
N GLY A 80 -6.30 -4.80 -19.62
CA GLY A 80 -5.24 -4.78 -20.61
C GLY A 80 -4.75 -3.36 -20.96
N ALA A 81 -5.10 -2.35 -20.18
CA ALA A 81 -4.69 -0.97 -20.43
C ALA A 81 -3.16 -0.83 -20.38
N SER A 82 -2.61 -0.07 -21.33
CA SER A 82 -1.24 0.41 -21.23
C SER A 82 -1.22 1.65 -20.34
N VAL A 83 -0.53 1.57 -19.22
CA VAL A 83 -0.34 2.70 -18.30
C VAL A 83 0.57 3.74 -18.98
N PRO A 84 0.16 5.02 -19.06
CA PRO A 84 0.97 6.06 -19.66
C PRO A 84 2.29 6.31 -18.92
N ASP A 85 3.35 6.63 -19.66
CA ASP A 85 4.67 6.94 -19.09
C ASP A 85 4.59 8.06 -18.04
N GLY A 86 5.23 7.85 -16.89
CA GLY A 86 5.24 8.81 -15.78
C GLY A 86 3.98 8.78 -14.91
N PHE A 87 2.91 8.09 -15.32
CA PHE A 87 1.68 7.99 -14.54
C PHE A 87 1.93 7.43 -13.13
N LEU A 88 2.72 6.35 -13.01
CA LEU A 88 2.99 5.70 -11.71
C LEU A 88 3.78 6.59 -10.73
N ARG A 89 4.52 7.59 -11.21
CA ARG A 89 5.11 8.60 -10.30
C ARG A 89 4.09 9.69 -9.97
N ASN A 90 3.39 10.18 -10.98
CA ASN A 90 2.54 11.35 -10.87
C ASN A 90 1.29 11.12 -10.01
N TYR A 91 0.77 9.90 -9.96
CA TYR A 91 -0.44 9.58 -9.17
C TYR A 91 -0.16 9.41 -7.66
N GLN A 92 1.12 9.24 -7.26
CA GLN A 92 1.55 9.07 -5.87
C GLN A 92 1.65 10.41 -5.12
N LYS A 93 0.53 11.13 -5.01
CA LYS A 93 0.49 12.45 -4.36
C LYS A 93 0.24 12.35 -2.87
N TYR A 94 -0.79 11.61 -2.47
CA TYR A 94 -1.20 11.41 -1.07
C TYR A 94 -0.87 10.00 -0.56
N PHE A 95 -0.11 9.24 -1.33
CA PHE A 95 0.46 7.96 -0.94
C PHE A 95 1.79 7.78 -1.66
N ALA A 96 2.59 6.85 -1.17
CA ALA A 96 3.85 6.47 -1.80
C ALA A 96 4.09 4.98 -1.62
N LEU A 97 4.63 4.37 -2.66
CA LEU A 97 5.02 2.98 -2.72
C LEU A 97 6.49 2.89 -3.07
N PHE A 98 7.20 2.00 -2.39
CA PHE A 98 8.55 1.62 -2.77
C PHE A 98 8.58 0.12 -3.02
N LEU A 99 8.93 -0.28 -4.24
CA LEU A 99 9.21 -1.67 -4.62
C LEU A 99 10.68 -1.83 -4.99
N PHE A 100 11.44 -2.41 -4.09
CA PHE A 100 12.91 -2.41 -4.12
C PHE A 100 13.48 -3.76 -3.72
N LYS A 101 14.76 -3.99 -3.99
CA LYS A 101 15.37 -5.28 -3.69
C LYS A 101 15.65 -5.42 -2.19
N ASN A 102 15.65 -6.65 -1.70
CA ASN A 102 15.81 -6.91 -0.27
C ASN A 102 17.15 -6.43 0.29
N GLU A 103 18.21 -6.44 -0.52
CA GLU A 103 19.53 -5.95 -0.15
C GLU A 103 19.60 -4.42 0.03
N GLU A 104 18.63 -3.66 -0.51
CA GLU A 104 18.57 -2.20 -0.42
C GLU A 104 17.82 -1.71 0.83
N LYS A 105 17.40 -2.62 1.71
CA LYS A 105 16.56 -2.31 2.88
C LYS A 105 17.29 -1.48 3.92
N VAL A 106 16.65 -0.38 4.31
CA VAL A 106 17.05 0.42 5.48
C VAL A 106 15.83 0.69 6.36
N TYR A 107 15.99 0.46 7.66
CA TYR A 107 15.00 0.80 8.67
C TYR A 107 15.16 2.27 9.09
N LEU A 108 14.06 3.01 9.15
CA LEU A 108 14.10 4.41 9.60
C LEU A 108 13.87 4.50 11.10
N THR A 109 14.96 4.51 11.85
CA THR A 109 14.95 4.54 13.33
C THR A 109 14.29 5.80 13.88
N ASP A 110 14.37 6.92 13.18
CA ASP A 110 13.86 8.21 13.67
C ASP A 110 12.39 8.46 13.28
N TYR A 111 11.77 7.51 12.59
CA TYR A 111 10.37 7.62 12.21
C TYR A 111 9.45 7.63 13.45
N PRO A 112 8.56 8.63 13.62
CA PRO A 112 7.59 8.63 14.70
C PRO A 112 6.54 7.55 14.42
N ILE A 113 6.53 6.45 15.17
CA ILE A 113 5.61 5.32 14.93
C ILE A 113 4.16 5.78 15.09
N ARG A 114 3.37 5.65 14.02
CA ARG A 114 1.96 6.05 13.99
C ARG A 114 0.98 4.88 14.08
N ILE A 115 1.23 3.80 13.35
CA ILE A 115 0.41 2.59 13.38
C ILE A 115 1.07 1.53 14.28
N ALA A 116 0.28 0.88 15.12
CA ALA A 116 0.75 -0.20 15.99
C ALA A 116 1.25 -1.40 15.16
N MET A 117 2.41 -1.94 15.53
CA MET A 117 3.03 -3.01 14.75
C MET A 117 2.22 -4.31 14.85
N THR A 118 1.92 -4.92 13.71
CA THR A 118 1.33 -6.27 13.63
C THR A 118 2.10 -7.14 12.62
N PRO A 119 2.68 -8.27 13.06
CA PRO A 119 3.37 -9.20 12.16
C PRO A 119 2.47 -9.80 11.09
N LEU A 120 3.03 -10.01 9.90
CA LEU A 120 2.37 -10.69 8.79
C LEU A 120 3.16 -11.93 8.35
N ALA A 121 2.46 -12.99 7.97
CA ALA A 121 3.04 -14.19 7.40
C ALA A 121 2.25 -14.69 6.18
N PHE A 122 2.98 -15.20 5.19
CA PHE A 122 2.39 -15.86 4.03
C PHE A 122 2.04 -17.31 4.36
N SER A 123 0.87 -17.78 3.91
CA SER A 123 0.43 -19.16 4.10
C SER A 123 -0.46 -19.64 2.95
N HIS A 124 -0.48 -20.95 2.71
CA HIS A 124 -1.45 -21.56 1.80
C HIS A 124 -2.85 -21.67 2.43
N SER A 125 -2.94 -21.58 3.75
CA SER A 125 -4.20 -21.66 4.48
C SER A 125 -4.72 -20.28 4.89
N LYS A 126 -6.03 -20.09 4.78
CA LYS A 126 -6.73 -18.90 5.27
C LYS A 126 -6.69 -18.91 6.81
N GLY A 127 -6.03 -17.92 7.41
CA GLY A 127 -6.02 -17.75 8.86
C GLY A 127 -7.33 -17.15 9.40
N HIS A 128 -7.41 -17.00 10.72
CA HIS A 128 -8.53 -16.35 11.38
C HIS A 128 -8.59 -14.84 11.11
N ASP A 129 -7.44 -14.18 11.05
CA ASP A 129 -7.31 -12.75 10.75
C ASP A 129 -6.43 -12.57 9.52
N VAL A 130 -7.06 -12.27 8.39
CA VAL A 130 -6.44 -12.20 7.07
C VAL A 130 -6.25 -10.73 6.70
N PHE A 131 -5.01 -10.35 6.40
CA PHE A 131 -4.67 -9.03 5.89
C PHE A 131 -4.97 -8.92 4.39
N GLY A 132 -4.67 -9.97 3.63
CA GLY A 132 -4.82 -9.95 2.18
C GLY A 132 -4.48 -11.26 1.48
N TRP A 133 -4.28 -11.16 0.17
CA TRP A 133 -4.03 -12.27 -0.74
C TRP A 133 -2.91 -11.93 -1.73
N ALA A 134 -1.90 -12.79 -1.84
CA ALA A 134 -0.82 -12.73 -2.81
C ALA A 134 -0.67 -14.11 -3.48
N GLY A 135 -1.70 -14.55 -4.21
CA GLY A 135 -1.59 -15.71 -5.10
C GLY A 135 -1.39 -15.27 -6.55
N ASP A 136 -1.46 -16.21 -7.48
CA ASP A 136 -1.13 -15.96 -8.89
C ASP A 136 -2.03 -14.91 -9.56
N LYS A 137 -3.28 -14.80 -9.10
CA LYS A 137 -4.28 -13.86 -9.63
C LYS A 137 -5.04 -13.15 -8.50
N PRO A 138 -5.52 -11.92 -8.75
CA PRO A 138 -6.42 -11.23 -7.82
C PRO A 138 -7.71 -12.01 -7.58
N LYS A 139 -8.31 -11.85 -6.40
CA LYS A 139 -9.68 -12.27 -6.11
C LYS A 139 -10.59 -11.05 -6.22
N TRP A 140 -10.92 -10.71 -7.46
CA TRP A 140 -11.75 -9.55 -7.78
C TRP A 140 -13.10 -9.61 -7.08
N VAL A 141 -13.56 -8.47 -6.56
CA VAL A 141 -14.90 -8.32 -5.98
C VAL A 141 -15.92 -7.86 -7.02
N LEU A 142 -15.47 -7.10 -8.03
CA LEU A 142 -16.28 -6.69 -9.17
C LEU A 142 -15.73 -7.33 -10.46
N ASN A 143 -15.40 -6.50 -11.46
CA ASN A 143 -14.93 -6.94 -12.76
C ASN A 143 -13.41 -7.17 -12.79
N TYR A 144 -12.97 -7.91 -13.80
CA TYR A 144 -11.56 -8.14 -14.08
C TYR A 144 -10.91 -6.88 -14.67
N GLU A 145 -10.11 -6.18 -13.87
CA GLU A 145 -9.51 -4.86 -14.21
C GLU A 145 -7.98 -4.90 -14.26
N THR A 146 -7.39 -6.07 -14.50
CA THR A 146 -5.92 -6.23 -14.57
C THR A 146 -5.33 -5.30 -15.64
N PRO A 147 -4.38 -4.42 -15.28
CA PRO A 147 -3.68 -3.58 -16.24
C PRO A 147 -2.82 -4.44 -17.17
N GLY A 148 -2.59 -3.94 -18.39
CA GLY A 148 -1.78 -4.66 -19.38
C GLY A 148 -0.28 -4.50 -19.14
N GLN A 149 0.23 -3.28 -19.27
CA GLN A 149 1.67 -3.01 -19.24
C GLN A 149 2.00 -1.58 -18.83
N TYR A 150 3.26 -1.35 -18.46
CA TYR A 150 3.86 -0.05 -18.26
C TYR A 150 5.25 -0.02 -18.89
N LYS A 151 5.55 0.99 -19.71
CA LYS A 151 6.83 1.10 -20.46
C LYS A 151 7.20 -0.17 -21.23
N GLY A 152 6.21 -0.83 -21.83
CA GLY A 152 6.40 -2.06 -22.60
C GLY A 152 6.60 -3.34 -21.76
N ALA A 153 6.59 -3.26 -20.43
CA ALA A 153 6.68 -4.41 -19.54
C ALA A 153 5.30 -4.76 -18.95
N ALA A 154 4.93 -6.03 -18.98
CA ALA A 154 3.72 -6.52 -18.34
C ALA A 154 3.78 -6.34 -16.81
N PHE A 155 2.62 -6.18 -16.20
CA PHE A 155 2.51 -6.18 -14.75
C PHE A 155 2.37 -7.58 -14.18
N ASP A 156 3.06 -7.83 -13.08
CA ASP A 156 2.79 -8.94 -12.16
C ASP A 156 1.79 -8.51 -11.10
N PHE A 157 0.81 -9.35 -10.80
CA PHE A 157 -0.01 -9.15 -9.61
C PHE A 157 0.84 -9.38 -8.36
N LEU A 158 0.85 -8.40 -7.45
CA LEU A 158 1.66 -8.44 -6.24
C LEU A 158 0.86 -8.91 -5.04
N LEU A 159 -0.24 -8.23 -4.77
CA LEU A 159 -1.14 -8.56 -3.68
C LEU A 159 -2.47 -7.83 -3.81
N GLN A 160 -3.43 -8.34 -3.07
CA GLN A 160 -4.69 -7.71 -2.74
C GLN A 160 -4.71 -7.47 -1.23
N VAL A 161 -4.96 -6.24 -0.80
CA VAL A 161 -5.29 -5.89 0.59
C VAL A 161 -6.81 -5.79 0.70
N TYR A 162 -7.38 -6.48 1.68
CA TYR A 162 -8.83 -6.48 1.86
C TYR A 162 -9.34 -5.13 2.38
N GLY A 163 -10.52 -4.70 1.96
CA GLY A 163 -11.05 -3.38 2.27
C GLY A 163 -11.35 -3.17 3.76
N GLU A 164 -11.76 -4.24 4.44
CA GLU A 164 -12.11 -4.22 5.87
C GLU A 164 -10.93 -3.99 6.81
N GLN A 165 -9.70 -3.86 6.28
CA GLN A 165 -8.53 -3.60 7.13
C GLN A 165 -8.68 -2.29 7.91
N SER A 166 -8.28 -2.37 9.17
CA SER A 166 -8.18 -1.24 10.06
C SER A 166 -6.80 -1.21 10.70
N PHE A 167 -6.25 -0.01 10.84
CA PHE A 167 -4.88 0.20 11.30
C PHE A 167 -4.90 0.95 12.64
N PRO A 168 -4.84 0.25 13.79
CA PRO A 168 -4.84 0.89 15.09
C PRO A 168 -3.64 1.82 15.24
N ILE A 169 -3.88 3.03 15.75
CA ILE A 169 -2.83 4.05 15.89
C ILE A 169 -2.29 4.12 17.31
N THR A 170 -1.03 4.54 17.45
CA THR A 170 -0.39 4.78 18.75
C THR A 170 -1.00 6.00 19.45
N GLY A 171 -0.79 6.13 20.77
CA GLY A 171 -1.35 7.24 21.55
C GLY A 171 -0.93 8.63 21.05
N SER A 172 0.32 8.77 20.60
CA SER A 172 0.88 10.02 20.08
C SER A 172 0.56 10.28 18.60
N ALA A 173 -0.03 9.32 17.88
CA ALA A 173 -0.33 9.49 16.47
C ALA A 173 -1.48 10.51 16.27
N PRO A 174 -1.33 11.44 15.32
CA PRO A 174 -2.41 12.33 14.91
C PRO A 174 -3.59 11.53 14.35
N ALA A 175 -4.81 12.05 14.48
CA ALA A 175 -6.00 11.42 13.91
C ALA A 175 -6.02 11.62 12.38
N GLN A 176 -6.51 10.60 11.65
CA GLN A 176 -6.69 10.74 10.20
C GLN A 176 -7.70 11.83 9.89
N ARG A 177 -7.48 12.61 8.84
CA ARG A 177 -8.41 13.59 8.31
C ARG A 177 -9.42 12.88 7.40
N GLU A 178 -10.70 13.22 7.55
CA GLU A 178 -11.79 12.70 6.74
C GLU A 178 -12.73 13.82 6.29
N THR A 179 -13.56 13.57 5.28
CA THR A 179 -14.55 14.53 4.78
C THR A 179 -15.52 14.94 5.88
N ASN A 180 -15.78 16.24 5.99
CA ASN A 180 -16.86 16.75 6.82
C ASN A 180 -18.16 16.85 6.01
N ILE A 181 -19.30 16.54 6.62
CA ILE A 181 -20.63 16.57 5.97
C ILE A 181 -21.02 17.97 5.47
N PHE A 182 -20.39 19.01 5.99
CA PHE A 182 -20.58 20.41 5.59
C PHE A 182 -19.50 20.92 4.64
N GLY A 183 -18.65 20.03 4.11
CA GLY A 183 -17.48 20.39 3.30
C GLY A 183 -16.21 20.61 4.13
N GLY A 184 -15.06 20.47 3.47
CA GLY A 184 -13.74 20.48 4.10
C GLY A 184 -13.40 19.16 4.83
N SER A 185 -12.41 19.22 5.72
CA SER A 185 -11.96 18.04 6.47
C SER A 185 -12.09 18.21 7.99
N LYS A 186 -12.27 17.09 8.68
CA LYS A 186 -12.27 16.99 10.14
C LYS A 186 -11.38 15.84 10.60
N PRO A 187 -10.86 15.86 11.84
CA PRO A 187 -10.23 14.69 12.42
C PRO A 187 -11.25 13.56 12.60
N ARG A 188 -10.86 12.34 12.24
CA ARG A 188 -11.62 11.12 12.47
C ARG A 188 -11.72 10.85 13.97
N ALA A 189 -12.93 10.52 14.42
CA ALA A 189 -13.19 10.23 15.84
C ALA A 189 -12.63 8.86 16.28
N LYS A 190 -12.65 7.86 15.39
CA LYS A 190 -12.10 6.53 15.67
C LYS A 190 -10.56 6.61 15.72
N ARG A 191 -9.95 5.95 16.72
CA ARG A 191 -8.48 5.86 16.90
C ARG A 191 -7.88 4.78 16.00
N ASN A 192 -8.08 4.93 14.70
CA ASN A 192 -7.51 4.08 13.66
C ASN A 192 -7.29 4.90 12.38
N TYR A 193 -6.42 4.39 11.52
CA TYR A 193 -6.37 4.80 10.12
C TYR A 193 -7.10 3.79 9.24
N ILE A 194 -7.54 4.27 8.08
CA ILE A 194 -8.04 3.49 6.96
C ILE A 194 -7.23 3.81 5.70
N LEU A 195 -7.01 2.80 4.87
CA LEU A 195 -6.32 2.95 3.59
C LEU A 195 -7.37 3.00 2.47
N PHE A 196 -7.25 3.99 1.57
CA PHE A 196 -8.08 4.15 0.37
C PHE A 196 -9.58 3.93 0.58
N ASN A 197 -10.14 4.63 1.57
CA ASN A 197 -11.56 4.56 1.96
C ASN A 197 -12.07 3.14 2.26
N GLN A 198 -11.20 2.22 2.69
CA GLN A 198 -11.55 0.81 2.96
C GLN A 198 -12.04 0.06 1.71
N ASN A 199 -11.58 0.47 0.52
CA ASN A 199 -11.77 -0.31 -0.70
C ASN A 199 -10.87 -1.55 -0.72
N GLU A 200 -11.25 -2.56 -1.49
CA GLU A 200 -10.34 -3.62 -1.91
C GLU A 200 -9.22 -3.02 -2.76
N VAL A 201 -7.97 -3.29 -2.41
CA VAL A 201 -6.80 -2.66 -3.03
C VAL A 201 -5.95 -3.72 -3.71
N TYR A 202 -5.78 -3.60 -5.02
CA TYR A 202 -5.01 -4.53 -5.84
C TYR A 202 -3.74 -3.85 -6.32
N PHE A 203 -2.60 -4.45 -6.02
CA PHE A 203 -1.29 -3.95 -6.38
C PHE A 203 -0.74 -4.77 -7.55
N PHE A 204 -0.35 -4.08 -8.60
CA PHE A 204 0.27 -4.63 -9.79
C PHE A 204 1.64 -3.98 -9.95
N GLY A 205 2.70 -4.76 -10.12
CA GLY A 205 4.03 -4.19 -10.21
C GLY A 205 4.94 -4.84 -11.22
N SER A 206 6.07 -4.19 -11.47
CA SER A 206 7.11 -4.67 -12.38
C SER A 206 8.47 -4.63 -11.69
N ARG A 207 9.36 -5.55 -12.07
CA ARG A 207 10.76 -5.55 -11.65
C ARG A 207 11.58 -4.46 -12.36
N ALA A 208 11.07 -3.92 -13.47
CA ALA A 208 11.73 -2.92 -14.29
C ALA A 208 11.30 -1.49 -13.93
N GLY A 209 12.18 -0.50 -14.07
CA GLY A 209 11.91 0.91 -13.76
C GLY A 209 12.65 1.38 -12.50
N ASP A 210 12.24 2.49 -11.89
CA ASP A 210 12.79 2.98 -10.62
C ASP A 210 11.95 2.49 -9.42
N VAL A 211 12.51 2.48 -8.21
CA VAL A 211 11.86 1.91 -7.01
C VAL A 211 10.49 2.52 -6.67
N ASP A 212 10.25 3.76 -7.11
CA ASP A 212 9.02 4.54 -6.92
C ASP A 212 8.14 4.61 -8.19
N ASP A 213 8.50 3.89 -9.26
CA ASP A 213 7.87 3.97 -10.58
C ASP A 213 7.53 2.57 -11.12
N ARG A 214 7.05 1.72 -10.23
CA ARG A 214 6.93 0.27 -10.49
C ARG A 214 5.60 -0.34 -10.13
N VAL A 215 4.73 0.37 -9.41
CA VAL A 215 3.50 -0.21 -8.86
C VAL A 215 2.30 0.62 -9.25
N TYR A 216 1.32 -0.03 -9.88
CA TYR A 216 -0.02 0.48 -10.13
C TYR A 216 -1.00 -0.09 -9.10
N ILE A 217 -1.91 0.76 -8.62
CA ILE A 217 -2.99 0.36 -7.72
C ILE A 217 -4.32 0.45 -8.46
N VAL A 218 -5.12 -0.62 -8.33
CA VAL A 218 -6.55 -0.60 -8.66
C VAL A 218 -7.33 -0.71 -7.35
N THR A 219 -8.41 0.06 -7.20
CA THR A 219 -9.30 -0.05 -6.03
C THR A 219 -10.71 -0.41 -6.47
N GLN A 220 -11.36 -1.33 -5.76
CA GLN A 220 -12.78 -1.64 -5.95
C GLN A 220 -13.54 -1.48 -4.64
N CYS A 221 -14.74 -0.88 -4.73
CA CYS A 221 -15.68 -0.80 -3.64
C CYS A 221 -16.82 -1.80 -3.92
N ASN A 222 -17.27 -2.51 -2.89
CA ASN A 222 -18.43 -3.40 -2.98
C ASN A 222 -19.72 -2.64 -2.67
#